data_AF-A0A848WPU4-F1
#
_entry.id   AF-A0A848WPU4-F1
#
_cell.length_a   1.000
_cell.length_b   1.000
_cell.length_c   1.000
_cell.angle_alpha   90.00
_cell.angle_beta   90.00
_cell.angle_gamma   90.00
#
_symmetry.space_group_name_H-M   'P 1'
#
loop_
_entity.id
_entity.type
_entity.pdbx_description
1 polymer ?
#
loop_
_entity_poly.entity_id
_entity_poly.type
_entity_poly.pdbx_seq_one_letter_code
_entity_poly.pdbx_strand_id
1 'polypeptide(L)' 'FDHNAILGPHNEVENFIFLNGFSGHGLQQSPAMGRATAEWLTYGAFRALDLSPFKYERIVENRMIVEKAVI' A
#
# COMPACT_ATOMS: atom_id res chain seq x y z
N PHE A 1 -9.07 10.98 5.95
CA PHE A 1 -8.96 10.22 4.68
C PHE A 1 -9.52 8.82 4.92
N ASP A 2 -9.24 7.82 4.07
CA ASP A 2 -9.97 6.54 4.01
C ASP A 2 -9.47 5.40 4.92
N HIS A 3 -8.62 5.67 5.91
CA HIS A 3 -8.14 4.69 6.91
C HIS A 3 -7.45 3.43 6.34
N ASN A 4 -7.06 3.45 5.07
CA ASN A 4 -6.33 2.37 4.42
C ASN A 4 -4.83 2.62 4.44
N ALA A 5 -4.05 1.53 4.43
CA ALA A 5 -2.61 1.59 4.37
C ALA A 5 -2.10 2.32 3.10
N ILE A 6 -0.85 2.75 3.17
CA ILE A 6 -0.11 3.29 2.01
C ILE A 6 1.13 2.43 1.81
N LEU A 7 1.29 1.90 0.59
CA LEU A 7 2.35 1.00 0.21
C LEU A 7 2.93 1.37 -1.16
N GLY A 8 4.25 1.29 -1.31
CA GLY A 8 4.92 1.43 -2.60
C GLY A 8 5.65 2.76 -2.75
N PRO A 9 6.12 3.11 -3.95
CA PRO A 9 7.04 4.23 -4.14
C PRO A 9 6.33 5.58 -4.04
N HIS A 10 7.09 6.60 -3.64
CA HIS A 10 6.72 7.98 -3.89
C HIS A 10 6.78 8.26 -5.41
N ASN A 11 5.89 9.11 -5.91
CA ASN A 11 5.82 9.47 -7.33
C ASN A 11 6.92 10.46 -7.76
N GLU A 12 7.27 11.43 -6.91
CA GLU A 12 8.30 12.44 -7.18
C GLU A 12 9.67 12.13 -6.55
N VAL A 13 9.72 11.54 -5.36
CA VAL A 13 10.98 11.26 -4.64
C VAL A 13 11.46 9.86 -4.95
N GLU A 14 12.55 9.76 -5.71
CA GLU A 14 13.16 8.47 -6.06
C GLU A 14 13.71 7.74 -4.82
N ASN A 15 13.73 6.40 -4.89
CA ASN A 15 14.19 5.52 -3.82
C ASN A 15 13.49 5.71 -2.46
N PHE A 16 12.31 6.34 -2.44
CA PHE A 16 11.49 6.49 -1.25
C PHE A 16 10.28 5.55 -1.33
N ILE A 17 10.14 4.65 -0.35
CA ILE A 17 9.08 3.64 -0.29
C ILE A 17 8.23 3.82 0.96
N PHE A 18 6.91 3.84 0.79
CA PHE A 18 5.93 3.81 1.85
C PHE A 18 5.58 2.38 2.26
N LEU A 19 5.41 2.19 3.57
CA LEU A 19 4.78 1.03 4.20
C LEU A 19 4.24 1.50 5.56
N ASN A 20 3.10 2.19 5.56
CA ASN A 20 2.54 2.80 6.76
C ASN A 20 1.02 2.95 6.68
N GLY A 21 0.41 3.62 7.68
CA GLY A 21 -1.02 3.95 7.63
C GLY A 21 -1.95 2.78 7.93
N PHE A 22 -1.52 1.77 8.68
CA PHE A 22 -2.28 0.55 8.94
C PHE A 22 -3.52 0.68 9.83
N SER A 23 -3.76 1.85 10.43
CA SER A 23 -4.98 2.18 11.19
C SER A 23 -5.48 1.07 12.16
N GLY A 24 -4.56 0.42 12.88
CA GLY A 24 -4.88 -0.61 13.88
C GLY A 24 -4.92 -2.06 13.37
N HIS A 25 -4.95 -2.28 12.05
CA HIS A 25 -5.07 -3.61 11.42
C HIS A 25 -3.72 -4.19 10.94
N GLY A 26 -2.62 -3.51 11.25
CA GLY A 26 -1.29 -3.83 10.71
C GLY A 26 -0.82 -5.25 11.01
N LEU A 27 -1.20 -5.82 12.17
CA LEU A 27 -0.85 -7.19 12.52
C LEU A 27 -1.45 -8.20 11.53
N GLN A 28 -2.75 -8.08 11.23
CA GLN A 28 -3.46 -8.96 10.31
C GLN A 28 -2.95 -8.80 8.87
N GLN A 29 -2.61 -7.57 8.48
CA GLN A 29 -2.15 -7.25 7.12
C GLN A 29 -0.65 -7.52 6.90
N SER A 30 0.14 -7.64 7.97
CA SER A 30 1.61 -7.72 7.91
C SER A 30 2.17 -8.78 6.94
N PRO A 31 1.61 -9.99 6.79
CA PRO A 31 2.18 -10.99 5.87
C PRO A 31 2.09 -10.56 4.41
N ALA A 32 0.93 -10.04 3.98
CA ALA A 32 0.73 -9.57 2.61
C ALA A 32 1.55 -8.31 2.34
N MET A 33 1.56 -7.39 3.29
CA MET A 33 2.22 -6.09 3.16
C MET A 33 3.74 -6.22 3.11
N GLY A 34 4.33 -7.03 4.01
CA GLY A 34 5.78 -7.30 4.00
C GLY A 34 6.25 -7.99 2.72
N ARG A 35 5.47 -8.98 2.24
CA ARG A 35 5.77 -9.65 0.96
C ARG A 35 5.75 -8.67 -0.20
N ALA A 36 4.71 -7.85 -0.30
CA ALA A 36 4.58 -6.89 -1.38
C ALA A 36 5.68 -5.83 -1.38
N THR A 37 6.10 -5.35 -0.20
CA THR A 37 7.27 -4.47 -0.07
C THR A 37 8.55 -5.16 -0.55
N ALA A 38 8.79 -6.41 -0.16
CA ALA A 38 9.96 -7.17 -0.60
C ALA A 38 9.94 -7.40 -2.13
N GLU A 39 8.79 -7.73 -2.70
CA GLU A 39 8.63 -7.89 -4.15
C GLU A 39 8.88 -6.58 -4.90
N TRP A 40 8.36 -5.46 -4.40
CA TRP A 40 8.60 -4.16 -5.00
C TRP A 40 10.09 -3.78 -4.96
N LEU A 41 10.75 -3.94 -3.80
CA LEU A 41 12.18 -3.64 -3.65
C LEU A 41 13.06 -4.53 -4.53
N THR A 42 12.68 -5.78 -4.75
CA THR A 42 13.48 -6.76 -5.50
C THR A 42 13.22 -6.71 -7.00
N TYR A 43 11.96 -6.52 -7.41
CA TYR A 43 11.50 -6.72 -8.79
C TYR A 43 10.85 -5.48 -9.41
N GLY A 44 10.63 -4.40 -8.64
CA GLY A 44 9.93 -3.21 -9.12
C GLY A 44 8.44 -3.40 -9.39
N ALA A 45 7.85 -4.52 -8.96
CA ALA A 45 6.45 -4.84 -9.19
C ALA A 45 5.88 -5.76 -8.10
N PHE A 46 4.58 -5.63 -7.83
CA PHE A 46 3.84 -6.63 -7.05
C PHE A 46 3.63 -7.89 -7.90
N ARG A 47 3.88 -9.08 -7.35
CA ARG A 47 3.85 -10.34 -8.10
C ARG A 47 2.84 -11.33 -7.54
N ALA A 48 2.73 -11.43 -6.22
CA ALA A 48 1.83 -12.40 -5.59
C ALA A 48 0.39 -11.88 -5.44
N LEU A 49 0.23 -10.61 -5.07
CA LEU A 49 -1.05 -9.94 -4.87
C LEU A 49 -0.97 -8.56 -5.50
N ASP A 50 -2.00 -8.15 -6.24
CA ASP A 50 -2.05 -6.78 -6.74
C ASP A 50 -2.46 -5.82 -5.61
N LEU A 51 -1.46 -5.14 -5.05
CA LEU A 51 -1.65 -4.10 -4.04
C LEU A 51 -1.55 -2.68 -4.63
N SER A 52 -1.68 -2.54 -5.96
CA SER A 52 -1.74 -1.23 -6.63
C SER A 52 -2.79 -0.27 -6.04
N PRO A 53 -3.95 -0.73 -5.55
CA PRO A 53 -4.90 0.14 -4.87
C PRO A 53 -4.35 0.87 -3.65
N PHE A 54 -3.30 0.37 -2.99
CA PHE A 54 -2.68 1.00 -1.82
C PHE A 54 -1.54 1.97 -2.15
N LYS A 55 -1.21 2.18 -3.44
CA LYS A 55 -0.13 3.08 -3.87
C LYS A 55 -0.35 4.52 -3.42
N TYR A 56 0.76 5.20 -3.09
CA TYR A 56 0.76 6.61 -2.69
C TYR A 56 0.07 7.53 -3.72
N GLU A 57 0.19 7.22 -5.00
CA GLU A 57 -0.46 7.90 -6.12
C GLU A 57 -1.97 8.15 -5.88
N ARG A 58 -2.68 7.21 -5.24
CA ARG A 58 -4.11 7.37 -4.91
C ARG A 58 -4.39 8.57 -4.00
N ILE A 59 -3.43 8.93 -3.13
CA ILE A 59 -3.56 10.06 -2.21
C ILE A 59 -3.44 11.37 -3.00
N VAL A 60 -2.47 11.44 -3.91
CA VAL A 60 -2.23 12.60 -4.78
C VAL A 60 -3.45 12.85 -5.68
N GLU A 61 -4.05 11.77 -6.19
CA GLU A 61 -5.23 11.85 -7.07
C GLU A 61 -6.56 11.84 -6.32
N ASN A 62 -6.53 11.92 -4.98
CA ASN A 62 -7.71 11.90 -4.10
C ASN A 62 -8.67 10.72 -4.36
N ARG A 63 -8.12 9.57 -4.76
CA ARG A 63 -8.85 8.31 -4.99
C ARG A 63 -8.90 7.50 -3.70
N MET A 64 -10.06 7.55 -3.05
CA MET A 64 -10.33 6.78 -1.84
C MET A 64 -10.65 5.31 -2.14
N ILE A 65 -10.13 4.41 -1.32
CA ILE A 65 -10.58 3.03 -1.21
C ILE A 65 -11.76 3.02 -0.24
N VAL A 66 -12.95 2.79 -0.77
CA VAL A 66 -14.16 2.65 0.06
C VAL A 66 -14.30 1.20 0.46
N GLU A 67 -14.07 0.89 1.73
CA GLU A 67 -14.34 -0.44 2.28
C GLU A 67 -15.85 -0.65 2.37
N LYS A 68 -16.39 -1.54 1.53
CA LYS A 68 -17.84 -1.78 1.41
C LYS A 68 -18.37 -2.84 2.37
N ALA A 69 -17.50 -3.57 3.04
CA ALA A 69 -17.87 -4.65 3.95
C ALA A 69 -17.18 -4.43 5.30
N VAL A 70 -17.91 -3.83 6.24
CA VAL A 70 -17.58 -3.94 7.66
C VAL A 70 -17.99 -5.35 8.08
N ILE A 71 -17.03 -6.20 8.48
CA ILE A 71 -17.28 -7.49 9.13
C ILE A 71 -17.05 -7.32 10.63
#